data_AF-A0A1F8B4R7-F1
#
_entry.id   AF-A0A1F8B4R7-F1
#
_cell.length_a   1.000
_cell.length_b   1.000
_cell.length_c   1.000
_cell.angle_alpha   90.00
_cell.angle_beta   90.00
_cell.angle_gamma   90.00
#
_symmetry.space_group_name_H-M   'P 1'
#
loop_
_entity.id
_entity.type
_entity.pdbx_description
1 polymer ?
#
loop_
_entity_poly.entity_id
_entity_poly.type
_entity_poly.pdbx_seq_one_letter_code
_entity_poly.pdbx_strand_id
1 'polypeptide(L)'
;MVSKREKHSFFHFVFTIVSKTIVKLTASIIWLIFTIFGAFVLSKRISPWDILLGLPMLLTGGGFIVNNFTSVVLCLIPKYNEQVCIYCRKDRVFKDHKKIKEILGLK
;
A
#
# COMPACT_ATOMS: atom_id res chain seq x y z
N MET A 1 24.17 -17.61 -9.75
CA MET A 1 22.95 -18.40 -10.05
C MET A 1 21.74 -17.48 -10.07
N VAL A 2 21.27 -17.09 -11.25
CA VAL A 2 20.10 -16.21 -11.41
C VAL A 2 18.86 -17.03 -11.08
N SER A 3 18.22 -16.71 -9.96
CA SER A 3 16.92 -17.25 -9.55
C SER A 3 15.95 -17.18 -10.73
N LYS A 4 15.38 -18.34 -11.12
CA LYS A 4 14.22 -18.41 -12.01
C LYS A 4 13.09 -17.65 -11.32
N ARG A 5 12.99 -16.34 -11.59
CA ARG A 5 11.80 -15.53 -11.32
C ARG A 5 10.65 -16.28 -11.97
N GLU A 6 9.73 -16.78 -11.15
CA GLU A 6 8.47 -17.28 -11.69
C GLU A 6 7.85 -16.14 -12.49
N LYS A 7 7.52 -16.45 -13.75
CA LYS A 7 6.99 -15.45 -14.66
C LYS A 7 5.74 -14.88 -14.01
N HIS A 8 5.82 -13.63 -13.62
CA HIS A 8 4.68 -12.88 -13.12
C HIS A 8 3.61 -12.88 -14.22
N SER A 9 2.56 -13.67 -14.02
CA SER A 9 1.52 -13.86 -15.02
C SER A 9 0.65 -12.62 -15.12
N PHE A 10 -0.01 -12.43 -16.26
CA PHE A 10 -0.98 -11.34 -16.44
C PHE A 10 -2.08 -11.38 -15.36
N PHE A 11 -2.49 -12.59 -14.94
CA PHE A 11 -3.45 -12.77 -13.86
C PHE A 11 -2.95 -12.23 -12.52
N HIS A 12 -1.69 -12.51 -12.14
CA HIS A 12 -1.09 -11.97 -10.93
C HIS A 12 -1.02 -10.43 -10.97
N PHE A 13 -0.71 -9.86 -12.13
CA PHE A 13 -0.63 -8.42 -12.33
C PHE A 13 -1.99 -7.75 -12.11
N VAL A 14 -3.03 -8.23 -12.81
CA VAL A 14 -4.39 -7.69 -12.72
C VAL A 14 -4.96 -7.86 -11.31
N PHE A 15 -4.83 -9.05 -10.71
CA PHE A 15 -5.32 -9.31 -9.37
C PHE A 15 -4.64 -8.42 -8.32
N THR A 16 -3.32 -8.22 -8.44
CA THR A 16 -2.57 -7.35 -7.52
C THR A 16 -3.06 -5.90 -7.64
N ILE A 17 -3.32 -5.40 -8.85
CA ILE A 17 -3.87 -4.05 -9.03
C ILE A 17 -5.25 -3.95 -8.38
N VAL A 18 -6.17 -4.86 -8.71
CA VAL A 18 -7.56 -4.80 -8.21
C VAL A 18 -7.59 -4.88 -6.68
N SER A 19 -6.89 -5.85 -6.09
CA SER A 19 -6.86 -6.02 -4.64
C SER A 19 -6.21 -4.82 -3.92
N LYS A 20 -5.10 -4.28 -4.45
CA LYS A 20 -4.46 -3.08 -3.87
C LYS A 20 -5.36 -1.86 -4.00
N THR A 21 -6.01 -1.67 -5.14
CA THR A 21 -6.96 -0.57 -5.35
C THR A 21 -8.11 -0.64 -4.35
N ILE A 22 -8.74 -1.80 -4.15
CA ILE A 22 -9.84 -1.95 -3.20
C ILE A 22 -9.39 -1.60 -1.77
N VAL A 23 -8.28 -2.18 -1.30
CA VAL A 23 -7.76 -1.94 0.05
C VAL A 23 -7.35 -0.48 0.26
N LYS A 24 -6.74 0.14 -0.76
CA LYS A 24 -6.31 1.53 -0.69
C LYS A 24 -7.48 2.50 -0.76
N LEU A 25 -8.51 2.18 -1.55
CA LEU A 25 -9.73 2.96 -1.63
C LEU A 25 -10.49 2.95 -0.30
N THR A 26 -10.67 1.77 0.32
CA THR A 26 -11.34 1.67 1.63
C THR A 26 -10.58 2.41 2.72
N ALA A 27 -9.25 2.30 2.74
CA ALA A 27 -8.42 3.07 3.67
C ALA A 27 -8.55 4.59 3.43
N SER A 28 -8.58 5.04 2.17
CA SER A 28 -8.73 6.45 1.83
C SER A 28 -10.08 7.04 2.25
N ILE A 29 -11.16 6.26 2.29
CA ILE A 29 -12.47 6.74 2.77
C ILE A 29 -12.38 7.20 4.23
N ILE A 30 -11.68 6.45 5.08
CA ILE A 30 -11.50 6.80 6.50
C ILE A 30 -10.72 8.11 6.61
N TRP A 31 -9.60 8.24 5.88
CA TRP A 31 -8.79 9.46 5.88
C TRP A 31 -9.52 10.66 5.29
N LEU A 32 -10.41 10.44 4.32
CA LEU A 32 -11.25 11.48 3.75
C LEU A 32 -12.17 12.09 4.80
N ILE A 33 -12.79 11.26 5.66
CA ILE A 33 -13.63 11.73 6.76
C ILE A 33 -12.81 12.61 7.72
N PHE A 34 -11.61 12.17 8.12
CA PHE A 34 -10.72 12.97 8.97
C PHE A 34 -10.31 14.29 8.32
N THR A 35 -10.04 14.28 7.01
CA THR A 35 -9.68 15.48 6.25
C THR A 35 -10.83 16.48 6.20
N ILE A 36 -12.06 16.00 5.93
CA ILE A 36 -13.27 16.82 5.90
C ILE A 36 -13.54 17.43 7.29
N PHE A 37 -13.41 16.62 8.35
CA PHE A 37 -13.58 17.11 9.72
C PHE A 37 -12.54 18.17 10.09
N GLY A 38 -11.26 17.94 9.75
CA GLY A 38 -10.20 18.93 9.95
C GLY A 38 -10.47 20.24 9.20
N ALA A 39 -10.94 20.16 7.96
CA ALA A 39 -11.34 21.32 7.17
C ALA A 39 -12.52 22.07 7.79
N PHE A 40 -13.52 21.33 8.30
CA PHE A 40 -14.68 21.91 8.98
C PHE A 40 -14.28 22.67 10.25
N VAL A 41 -13.41 22.08 11.09
CA VAL A 41 -12.88 22.72 12.30
C VAL A 41 -12.13 24.01 11.93
N LEU A 42 -11.25 23.96 10.92
CA LEU A 42 -10.54 25.14 10.43
C LEU A 42 -11.46 26.22 9.85
N SER A 43 -12.60 25.84 9.26
CA SER A 43 -13.55 26.79 8.67
C SER A 43 -14.25 27.65 9.71
N LYS A 44 -14.41 27.15 10.94
CA LYS A 44 -15.14 27.82 12.00
C LYS A 44 -14.30 28.86 12.75
N ARG A 45 -12.96 28.72 12.76
CA ARG A 45 -11.96 29.64 13.37
C ARG A 45 -12.44 30.29 14.69
N ILE A 46 -13.01 29.50 15.58
CA ILE A 46 -13.56 30.01 16.84
C ILE A 46 -12.41 30.24 17.83
N SER A 47 -11.34 29.45 17.72
CA SER A 47 -10.24 29.43 18.66
C SER A 47 -8.89 29.15 17.98
N PRO A 48 -7.76 29.70 18.48
CA PRO A 48 -6.44 29.34 17.99
C PRO A 48 -6.12 27.84 18.13
N TRP A 49 -6.79 27.13 19.05
CA TRP A 49 -6.71 25.68 19.19
C TRP A 49 -7.26 24.92 17.97
N ASP A 50 -8.20 25.51 17.23
CA ASP A 50 -8.79 24.91 16.02
C ASP A 50 -7.74 24.77 14.91
N ILE A 51 -6.77 25.68 14.86
CA ILE A 51 -5.64 25.62 13.90
C ILE A 51 -4.69 24.49 14.31
N LEU A 52 -4.39 24.38 15.61
CA LEU A 52 -3.49 23.37 16.15
C LEU A 52 -4.00 21.94 15.91
N LEU A 53 -5.32 21.74 15.91
CA LEU A 53 -5.94 20.43 15.71
C LEU A 53 -6.34 20.19 14.25
N GLY A 54 -6.96 21.19 13.61
CA GLY A 54 -7.52 21.05 12.27
C GLY A 54 -6.44 20.98 11.18
N LEU A 55 -5.33 21.72 11.31
CA LEU A 55 -4.28 21.73 10.29
C LEU A 55 -3.53 20.39 10.22
N PRO A 56 -3.08 19.78 11.33
CA PRO A 56 -2.48 18.44 11.28
C PRO A 56 -3.44 17.38 10.75
N MET A 57 -4.73 17.42 11.12
CA MET A 57 -5.73 16.46 10.60
C MET A 57 -5.89 16.59 9.08
N LEU A 58 -5.94 17.82 8.56
CA LEU A 58 -6.05 18.08 7.13
C LEU A 58 -4.81 17.62 6.36
N LEU A 59 -3.62 17.95 6.86
CA LEU A 59 -2.35 17.57 6.22
C LEU A 59 -2.11 16.05 6.26
N THR A 60 -2.36 15.41 7.40
CA THR A 60 -2.19 13.96 7.53
C THR A 60 -3.20 13.21 6.67
N GLY A 61 -4.49 13.55 6.75
CA GLY A 61 -5.53 12.92 5.94
C GLY A 61 -5.31 13.11 4.44
N GLY A 62 -5.02 14.34 4.00
CA GLY A 62 -4.68 14.63 2.61
C GLY A 62 -3.43 13.89 2.14
N GLY A 63 -2.37 13.89 2.95
CA GLY A 63 -1.12 13.18 2.66
C GLY A 63 -1.32 11.67 2.52
N PHE A 64 -2.14 11.05 3.38
CA PHE A 64 -2.47 9.63 3.29
C PHE A 64 -3.26 9.28 2.02
N ILE A 65 -4.21 10.14 1.61
CA ILE A 65 -4.98 9.95 0.37
C ILE A 65 -4.05 9.99 -0.83
N VAL A 66 -3.17 11.00 -0.92
CA VAL A 66 -2.20 11.12 -2.01
C VAL A 66 -1.27 9.92 -2.04
N ASN A 67 -0.73 9.51 -0.88
CA ASN A 67 0.15 8.34 -0.78
C ASN A 67 -0.53 7.03 -1.21
N ASN A 68 -1.80 6.86 -0.86
CA ASN A 68 -2.60 5.70 -1.29
C ASN A 68 -2.81 5.71 -2.81
N PHE A 69 -3.10 6.88 -3.39
CA PHE A 69 -3.23 7.04 -4.83
C PHE A 69 -1.91 6.73 -5.56
N THR A 70 -0.79 7.30 -5.10
CA THR A 70 0.55 7.01 -5.64
C THR A 70 0.87 5.52 -5.55
N SER A 71 0.52 4.86 -4.46
CA SER A 71 0.71 3.41 -4.31
C SER A 71 -0.06 2.60 -5.37
N VAL A 72 -1.27 3.01 -5.74
CA VAL A 72 -2.07 2.37 -6.80
C VAL A 72 -1.43 2.61 -8.17
N VAL A 73 -1.00 3.84 -8.45
CA VAL A 73 -0.29 4.19 -9.70
C VAL A 73 0.99 3.37 -9.84
N LEU A 74 1.77 3.24 -8.77
CA LEU A 74 2.98 2.41 -8.76
C LEU A 74 2.69 0.93 -9.05
N CYS A 75 1.51 0.41 -8.65
CA CYS A 75 1.12 -0.96 -8.98
C CYS A 75 0.89 -1.19 -10.49
N LEU A 76 0.75 -0.14 -11.30
CA LEU A 76 0.72 -0.25 -12.76
C LEU A 76 2.12 -0.50 -13.35
N ILE A 77 3.18 -0.19 -12.60
CA ILE A 77 4.56 -0.43 -13.03
C ILE A 77 4.89 -1.92 -12.81
N PRO A 78 5.21 -2.71 -13.85
CA PRO A 78 5.41 -4.15 -13.74
C PRO A 78 6.44 -4.57 -12.68
N LYS A 79 7.57 -3.84 -12.61
CA LYS A 79 8.64 -4.10 -11.61
C LYS A 79 8.15 -3.94 -10.17
N TYR A 80 7.35 -2.91 -9.91
CA TYR A 80 6.81 -2.65 -8.57
C TYR A 80 5.70 -3.66 -8.25
N ASN A 81 4.84 -3.97 -9.21
CA ASN A 81 3.79 -4.97 -9.06
C ASN A 81 4.36 -6.35 -8.66
N GLU A 82 5.41 -6.83 -9.32
CA GLU A 82 6.08 -8.10 -9.00
C GLU A 82 6.64 -8.14 -7.55
N GLN A 83 7.04 -6.99 -7.02
CA GLN A 83 7.53 -6.89 -5.65
C GLN A 83 6.40 -6.98 -4.62
N VAL A 84 5.25 -6.37 -4.92
CA VAL A 84 4.10 -6.29 -4.00
C VAL A 84 3.05 -7.38 -4.22
N CYS A 85 3.17 -8.18 -5.29
CA CYS A 85 2.31 -9.31 -5.59
C CYS A 85 2.40 -10.38 -4.49
N ILE A 86 1.24 -10.73 -3.92
CA ILE A 86 1.13 -11.68 -2.80
C ILE A 86 1.61 -13.08 -3.22
N TYR A 87 1.22 -13.51 -4.42
CA TYR A 87 1.60 -14.83 -4.96
C TYR A 87 3.10 -14.92 -5.18
N CYS A 88 3.68 -13.99 -5.95
CA CYS A 88 5.13 -13.98 -6.18
C CYS A 88 5.95 -13.83 -4.89
N ARG A 89 5.43 -13.14 -3.87
CA ARG A 89 6.08 -13.08 -2.55
C ARG A 89 6.06 -14.44 -1.84
N LYS A 90 4.93 -15.14 -1.86
CA LYS A 90 4.80 -16.47 -1.25
C LYS A 90 5.73 -17.49 -1.91
N ASP A 91 5.83 -17.45 -3.23
CA ASP A 91 6.69 -18.36 -4.01
C ASP A 91 8.19 -18.14 -3.71
N ARG A 92 8.60 -16.87 -3.54
CA ARG A 92 9.97 -16.51 -3.10
C ARG A 92 10.27 -17.07 -1.71
N VAL A 93 9.40 -16.83 -0.74
CA VAL A 93 9.57 -17.31 0.64
C VAL A 93 9.64 -18.84 0.70
N PHE A 94 8.80 -19.53 -0.07
CA PHE A 94 8.82 -20.99 -0.13
C PHE A 94 10.13 -21.54 -0.71
N LYS A 95 10.64 -20.93 -1.79
CA LYS A 95 11.94 -21.29 -2.38
C LYS A 95 13.10 -21.02 -1.43
N ASP A 96 13.09 -19.89 -0.73
CA ASP A 96 14.13 -19.55 0.24
C ASP A 96 14.14 -20.54 1.40
N HIS A 97 12.97 -20.91 1.94
CA HIS A 97 12.87 -21.95 2.97
C HIS A 97 13.37 -23.31 2.50
N LYS A 98 13.02 -23.74 1.28
CA LYS A 98 13.51 -25.01 0.72
C LYS A 98 15.03 -24.99 0.57
N LYS A 99 15.59 -23.89 0.07
CA LYS A 99 17.04 -23.72 -0.08
C LYS A 99 17.77 -23.74 1.27
N ILE A 100 17.19 -23.12 2.30
CA ILE A 100 17.75 -23.15 3.66
C ILE A 100 17.76 -24.58 4.22
N LYS A 101 16.67 -25.34 4.02
CA LYS A 101 16.62 -26.76 4.43
C LYS A 101 17.67 -27.62 3.72
N GLU A 102 17.86 -27.40 2.42
CA GLU A 102 18.91 -28.08 1.63
C GLU A 102 20.33 -27.75 2.14
N ILE A 103 20.61 -26.48 2.46
CA ILE A 103 21.90 -26.06 3.03
C ILE A 103 22.15 -26.68 4.41
N LEU A 104 21.09 -26.81 5.22
CA LEU A 104 21.17 -27.36 6.57
C LEU A 104 21.11 -28.90 6.62
N GLY A 105 20.97 -29.58 5.47
CA GLY A 105 20.86 -31.04 5.40
C GLY A 105 19.59 -31.61 6.05
N LEU A 106 18.57 -30.77 6.27
CA LEU A 106 17.30 -31.16 6.88
C LEU A 106 16.35 -31.64 5.77
N LYS A 107 16.07 -32.96 5.71
CA LYS A 107 15.09 -33.56 4.80
C LYS A 107 13.66 -33.08 5.09
#